data_AF-Q6MDG2-F1
#
_entry.id   AF-Q6MDG2-F1
#
_cell.length_a   1.000
_cell.length_b   1.000
_cell.length_c   1.000
_cell.angle_alpha   90.00
_cell.angle_beta   90.00
_cell.angle_gamma   90.00
#
_symmetry.space_group_name_H-M   'P 1'
#
loop_
_entity.id
_entity.type
_entity.pdbx_description
1 polymer ?
#
loop_
_entity_poly.entity_id
_entity_poly.type
_entity_poly.pdbx_seq_one_letter_code
_entity_poly.pdbx_strand_id
1 'polypeptide(L)'
;MEKKIRFTNESLSKNFTSNFELVNYAIRLAENMIKSGRDTRVKSDIQNRAMLILEEIYEGKDIFDEIKEVSGRLSHNNETHPHEYIHEEKTERRKYRTAGVSSDDEI
;
A
#
# COMPACT_ATOMS: atom_id res chain seq x y z
N MET A 1 9.56 11.48 -20.58
CA MET A 1 8.17 11.86 -20.27
C MET A 1 7.74 11.03 -19.08
N GLU A 2 7.58 11.66 -17.91
CA GLU A 2 6.91 11.01 -16.77
C GLU A 2 5.48 10.65 -17.20
N LYS A 3 5.21 9.36 -17.36
CA LYS A 3 3.83 8.91 -17.50
C LYS A 3 3.22 8.99 -16.12
N LYS A 4 2.42 10.02 -15.88
CA LYS A 4 1.59 10.09 -14.67
C LYS A 4 0.48 9.06 -14.82
N ILE A 5 0.75 7.84 -14.39
CA ILE A 5 -0.17 6.72 -14.55
C ILE A 5 -1.40 6.96 -13.69
N ARG A 6 -2.58 6.87 -14.32
CA ARG A 6 -3.88 6.95 -13.68
C ARG A 6 -4.66 5.70 -14.08
N PHE A 7 -4.54 4.64 -13.29
CA PHE A 7 -5.44 3.50 -13.40
C PHE A 7 -6.70 3.76 -12.57
N THR A 8 -7.83 3.32 -13.10
CA THR A 8 -9.13 3.33 -12.42
C THR A 8 -9.52 1.90 -12.07
N ASN A 9 -10.50 1.74 -11.18
CA ASN A 9 -10.99 0.41 -10.80
C ASN A 9 -11.49 -0.37 -12.01
N GLU A 10 -12.15 0.29 -12.96
CA GLU A 10 -12.65 -0.30 -14.21
C GLU A 10 -11.52 -0.78 -15.13
N SER A 11 -10.36 -0.12 -15.06
CA SER A 11 -9.20 -0.50 -15.87
C SER A 11 -8.48 -1.73 -15.30
N LEU A 12 -8.44 -1.86 -13.98
CA LEU A 12 -7.79 -2.96 -13.26
C LEU A 12 -8.68 -4.20 -13.16
N SER A 13 -10.00 -4.01 -13.00
CA SER A 13 -10.95 -5.11 -12.78
C SER A 13 -11.23 -5.95 -14.02
N LYS A 14 -10.78 -5.56 -15.22
CA LYS A 14 -11.03 -6.31 -16.48
C LYS A 14 -10.55 -7.76 -16.44
N ASN A 15 -9.49 -8.03 -15.66
CA ASN A 15 -8.89 -9.35 -15.55
C ASN A 15 -9.40 -10.14 -14.33
N PHE A 16 -10.38 -9.61 -13.60
CA PHE A 16 -10.87 -10.18 -12.35
C PHE A 16 -12.40 -10.28 -12.37
N THR A 17 -12.94 -11.32 -11.73
CA THR A 17 -14.39 -11.53 -11.64
C THR A 17 -15.06 -10.49 -10.74
N SER A 18 -14.32 -10.02 -9.72
CA SER A 18 -14.80 -9.02 -8.77
C SER A 18 -13.67 -8.14 -8.24
N ASN A 19 -14.03 -6.97 -7.71
CA ASN A 19 -13.06 -6.09 -7.04
C ASN A 19 -12.43 -6.74 -5.81
N PHE A 20 -13.14 -7.65 -5.13
CA PHE A 20 -12.60 -8.42 -4.01
C PHE A 20 -11.50 -9.38 -4.48
N GLU A 21 -11.67 -9.99 -5.65
CA GLU A 21 -10.65 -10.87 -6.23
C GLU A 21 -9.38 -10.10 -6.59
N LEU A 22 -9.51 -8.91 -7.20
CA LEU A 22 -8.40 -8.00 -7.45
C LEU A 22 -7.63 -7.66 -6.16
N VAL A 23 -8.34 -7.30 -5.09
CA VAL A 23 -7.71 -6.96 -3.81
C VAL A 23 -6.98 -8.16 -3.20
N ASN A 24 -7.63 -9.33 -3.16
CA ASN A 24 -7.02 -10.55 -2.65
C ASN A 24 -5.79 -10.95 -3.47
N TYR A 25 -5.85 -10.79 -4.78
CA TYR A 25 -4.73 -11.04 -5.68
C TYR A 25 -3.57 -10.09 -5.41
N ALA A 26 -3.82 -8.78 -5.30
CA ALA A 26 -2.80 -7.78 -4.99
C ALA A 26 -2.12 -8.04 -3.64
N ILE A 27 -2.88 -8.48 -2.62
CA ILE A 27 -2.32 -8.86 -1.32
C ILE A 27 -1.38 -10.06 -1.45
N ARG A 28 -1.78 -11.12 -2.17
CA ARG A 28 -0.93 -12.30 -2.38
C ARG A 28 0.34 -11.96 -3.16
N LEU A 29 0.24 -11.08 -4.15
CA LEU A 29 1.39 -10.61 -4.91
C LEU A 29 2.35 -9.83 -4.00
N ALA A 30 1.82 -8.92 -3.18
CA ALA A 30 2.62 -8.18 -2.20
C ALA A 30 3.33 -9.12 -1.20
N GLU A 31 2.61 -10.12 -0.69
CA GLU A 31 3.15 -11.14 0.20
C GLU A 31 4.28 -11.94 -0.46
N ASN A 32 4.08 -12.36 -1.72
CA ASN A 32 5.11 -13.05 -2.49
C ASN A 32 6.34 -12.17 -2.69
N MET A 33 6.17 -10.88 -2.95
CA MET A 33 7.27 -9.92 -3.09
C MET A 33 8.06 -9.77 -1.81
N ILE A 34 7.38 -9.68 -0.67
CA ILE A 34 8.01 -9.58 0.65
C ILE A 34 8.80 -10.87 0.94
N LYS A 35 8.20 -12.04 0.70
CA LYS A 35 8.83 -13.34 0.97
C LYS A 35 10.02 -13.65 0.05
N SER A 36 9.93 -13.28 -1.23
CA SER A 36 11.02 -13.45 -2.21
C SER A 36 12.11 -12.38 -2.08
N GLY A 37 11.80 -11.25 -1.45
CA GLY A 37 12.69 -10.08 -1.42
C GLY A 37 12.78 -9.36 -2.77
N ARG A 38 11.89 -9.66 -3.73
CA ARG A 38 11.91 -9.03 -5.06
C ARG A 38 11.35 -7.61 -5.01
N ASP A 39 11.86 -6.78 -5.91
CA ASP A 39 11.28 -5.47 -6.20
C ASP A 39 10.20 -5.50 -7.28
N THR A 40 9.51 -4.37 -7.42
CA THR A 40 8.49 -4.16 -8.45
C THR A 40 9.14 -4.13 -9.83
N ARG A 41 8.51 -4.78 -10.81
CA ARG A 41 9.02 -4.86 -12.20
C ARG A 41 8.70 -3.62 -13.04
N VAL A 42 7.91 -2.72 -12.48
CA VAL A 42 7.58 -1.42 -13.06
C VAL A 42 8.63 -0.38 -12.63
N LYS A 43 9.02 0.49 -13.57
CA LYS A 43 9.92 1.61 -13.31
C LYS A 43 9.06 2.86 -13.19
N SER A 44 8.80 3.28 -11.97
CA SER A 44 7.90 4.38 -11.64
C SER A 44 8.51 5.18 -10.50
N ASP A 45 8.37 6.50 -10.56
CA ASP A 45 8.85 7.41 -9.50
C ASP A 45 7.92 7.40 -8.26
N ILE A 46 6.88 6.58 -8.30
CA ILE A 46 5.92 6.41 -7.22
C ILE A 46 6.58 5.69 -6.04
N GLN A 47 6.61 6.34 -4.88
CA GLN A 47 7.13 5.73 -3.65
C GLN A 47 6.12 4.82 -2.95
N ASN A 48 4.83 5.00 -3.21
CA ASN A 48 3.79 4.19 -2.59
C ASN A 48 3.83 2.76 -3.15
N ARG A 49 4.23 1.80 -2.32
CA ARG A 49 4.39 0.41 -2.73
C ARG A 49 3.08 -0.23 -3.20
N ALA A 50 1.95 0.10 -2.59
CA ALA A 50 0.64 -0.40 -3.03
C ALA A 50 0.31 0.07 -4.45
N MET A 51 0.65 1.32 -4.79
CA MET A 51 0.47 1.84 -6.14
C MET A 51 1.37 1.13 -7.16
N LEU A 52 2.63 0.86 -6.81
CA LEU A 52 3.54 0.13 -7.69
C LEU A 52 3.05 -1.31 -7.97
N ILE A 53 2.45 -1.96 -6.97
CA ILE A 53 1.84 -3.29 -7.12
C ILE A 53 0.66 -3.23 -8.10
N LEU A 54 -0.23 -2.25 -7.95
CA LEU A 54 -1.36 -2.06 -8.87
C LEU A 54 -0.88 -1.73 -10.29
N GLU A 55 0.20 -0.98 -10.42
CA GLU A 55 0.83 -0.67 -11.70
C GLU A 55 1.42 -1.95 -12.35
N GLU A 56 2.05 -2.83 -11.58
CA GLU A 56 2.58 -4.10 -12.06
C GLU A 56 1.46 -5.03 -12.57
N ILE A 57 0.32 -5.06 -11.86
CA ILE A 57 -0.89 -5.78 -12.28
C ILE A 57 -1.47 -5.16 -13.56
N TYR A 58 -1.52 -3.83 -13.64
CA TYR A 58 -2.03 -3.13 -14.81
C TYR A 58 -1.18 -3.39 -16.07
N GLU A 59 0.15 -3.45 -15.93
CA GLU A 59 1.06 -3.75 -17.02
C GLU A 59 1.18 -5.26 -17.34
N GLY A 60 0.52 -6.14 -16.57
CA GLY A 60 0.59 -7.59 -16.77
C GLY A 60 1.97 -8.18 -16.47
N LYS A 61 2.71 -7.55 -15.56
CA LYS A 61 4.08 -7.95 -15.15
C LYS A 61 4.10 -8.62 -13.77
N ASP A 62 2.93 -8.88 -13.23
CA ASP A 62 2.64 -9.44 -11.93
C ASP A 62 2.94 -10.94 -11.86
N ILE A 63 4.23 -11.28 -11.84
CA ILE A 63 4.71 -12.66 -11.76
C ILE A 63 5.03 -13.01 -10.30
N PHE A 64 4.57 -14.20 -9.87
CA PHE A 64 4.91 -14.80 -8.58
C PHE A 64 6.27 -15.48 -8.67
N ASP A 65 7.17 -15.12 -7.75
CA ASP A 65 8.48 -15.76 -7.65
C ASP A 65 8.42 -17.01 -6.79
N GLU A 66 9.23 -18.00 -7.13
CA GLU A 66 9.36 -19.22 -6.34
C GLU A 66 10.05 -18.91 -5.00
N ILE A 67 9.34 -19.16 -3.90
CA ILE A 67 9.88 -19.01 -2.56
C ILE A 67 10.43 -20.37 -2.15
N LYS A 68 11.75 -20.48 -2.08
CA LYS A 68 12.38 -21.68 -1.50
C LYS A 68 12.04 -21.69 -0.01
N GLU A 69 11.16 -22.59 0.40
CA GLU A 69 10.95 -22.84 1.82
C GLU A 69 12.26 -23.33 2.41
N VAL A 70 12.95 -22.44 3.13
CA VAL A 70 14.05 -22.83 3.98
C VAL A 70 13.42 -23.70 5.05
N SER A 71 13.52 -25.02 4.89
CA SER A 71 13.04 -26.03 5.80
C SER A 71 13.92 -26.04 7.06
N GLY A 72 14.06 -24.89 7.70
CA GLY A 72 14.56 -24.75 9.05
C GLY A 72 13.44 -25.17 9.98
N ARG A 73 13.43 -26.45 10.37
CA ARG A 73 12.69 -26.91 11.54
C ARG A 73 13.22 -26.21 12.78
N LEU A 74 12.74 -24.99 13.06
CA LEU A 74 12.75 -24.46 14.40
C LEU A 74 11.37 -24.76 14.97
N SER A 75 11.29 -25.92 15.63
CA SER A 75 10.22 -26.24 16.54
C SER A 75 10.25 -25.21 17.68
N HIS A 76 9.41 -24.19 17.59
CA HIS A 76 9.04 -23.34 18.72
C HIS A 76 7.54 -23.48 18.91
N ASN A 77 7.17 -24.49 19.70
CA ASN A 77 5.95 -24.45 20.48
C ASN A 77 6.03 -23.21 21.37
N ASN A 78 5.16 -22.22 21.16
CA ASN A 78 4.75 -21.27 22.20
C ASN A 78 3.42 -20.62 21.81
N GLU A 79 2.37 -21.21 22.38
CA GLU A 79 1.24 -20.54 23.05
C GLU A 79 0.71 -19.23 22.44
N THR A 80 -0.49 -19.35 21.85
CA THR A 80 -1.41 -18.27 21.51
C THR A 80 -1.83 -17.46 22.74
N HIS A 81 -1.43 -16.19 22.78
CA HIS A 81 -2.13 -15.12 23.50
C HIS A 81 -2.56 -14.04 22.49
N PRO A 82 -3.85 -13.70 22.38
CA PRO A 82 -4.29 -12.60 21.52
C PRO A 82 -4.03 -11.28 22.24
N HIS A 83 -3.03 -10.52 21.79
CA HIS A 83 -2.83 -9.15 22.23
C HIS A 83 -3.58 -8.21 21.27
N GLU A 84 -4.81 -7.85 21.64
CA GLU A 84 -5.56 -6.77 20.97
C GLU A 84 -4.80 -5.45 21.16
N TYR A 85 -4.25 -4.90 20.08
CA TYR A 85 -3.78 -3.51 20.03
C TYR A 85 -4.91 -2.64 19.48
N ILE A 86 -5.65 -2.01 20.39
CA ILE A 86 -6.57 -0.91 20.05
C ILE A 86 -5.70 0.35 19.89
N HIS A 87 -5.58 0.86 18.66
CA HIS A 87 -4.98 2.17 18.40
C HIS A 87 -6.04 3.27 18.64
N GLU A 88 -5.91 4.02 19.73
CA GLU A 88 -6.70 5.25 19.93
C GLU A 88 -6.24 6.36 18.97
N GLU A 89 -7.13 6.71 18.04
CA GLU A 89 -7.01 7.87 17.15
C GLU A 89 -7.24 9.16 17.95
N LYS A 90 -6.17 9.91 18.23
CA LYS A 90 -6.29 11.26 18.81
C LYS A 90 -6.73 12.24 17.72
N THR A 91 -8.01 12.59 17.76
CA THR A 91 -8.66 13.57 16.91
C THR A 91 -8.13 14.99 17.13
N GLU A 92 -7.79 15.60 16.00
CA GLU A 92 -7.66 17.02 15.63
C GLU A 92 -7.87 18.12 16.68
N ARG A 93 -6.93 19.08 16.72
CA ARG A 93 -7.30 20.52 16.69
C ARG A 93 -6.35 21.32 15.80
N ARG A 94 -6.74 21.49 14.54
CA ARG A 94 -6.23 22.52 13.63
C ARG A 94 -6.55 23.91 14.23
N LYS A 95 -5.53 24.64 14.70
CA LYS A 95 -5.64 26.09 14.92
C LYS A 95 -5.23 26.80 13.63
N TYR A 96 -6.23 27.28 12.90
CA TYR A 96 -6.03 28.27 11.84
C TYR A 96 -5.42 29.53 12.46
N ARG A 97 -4.22 29.91 12.00
CA ARG A 97 -3.62 31.23 12.22
C ARG A 97 -3.77 31.98 10.91
N THR A 98 -4.92 32.62 10.68
CA THR A 98 -5.05 33.62 9.62
C THR A 98 -4.36 34.89 10.09
N ALA A 99 -3.26 35.22 9.42
CA ALA A 99 -2.61 36.50 9.53
C ALA A 99 -3.39 37.57 8.74
N GLY A 100 -3.52 38.76 9.32
CA GLY A 100 -3.67 40.03 8.60
C GLY A 100 -5.08 40.52 8.30
N VAL A 101 -5.60 41.42 9.13
CA VAL A 101 -6.26 42.65 8.67
C VAL A 101 -5.83 43.79 9.58
N SER A 102 -5.08 44.71 8.99
CA SER A 102 -4.71 46.04 9.45
C SER A 102 -5.88 47.03 9.31
N SER A 103 -5.94 48.01 10.22
CA SER A 103 -6.46 49.40 10.10
C SER A 103 -6.93 49.85 11.50
N ASP A 104 -6.20 50.75 12.16
CA ASP A 104 -6.34 52.22 12.13
C ASP A 104 -7.15 52.68 13.35
N ASP A 105 -6.49 53.31 14.32
CA ASP A 105 -6.60 54.76 14.58
C ASP A 105 -6.25 55.13 16.03
N GLU A 106 -5.52 56.25 16.11
CA GLU A 106 -5.15 57.09 17.25
C GLU A 106 -6.42 57.48 18.07
N ILE A 107 -6.39 57.70 19.39
CA ILE A 107 -5.76 58.79 20.16
C ILE A 107 -5.72 58.36 21.63
#